data_AF-A0A0S9DWG5-F1
#
_entry.id   AF-A0A0S9DWG5-F1
#
_cell.length_a   1.000
_cell.length_b   1.000
_cell.length_c   1.000
_cell.angle_alpha   90.00
_cell.angle_beta   90.00
_cell.angle_gamma   90.00
#
_symmetry.space_group_name_H-M   'P 1'
#
loop_
_entity.id
_entity.type
_entity.pdbx_description
1 polymer ?
#
loop_
_entity_poly.entity_id
_entity_poly.type
_entity_poly.pdbx_seq_one_letter_code
_entity_poly.pdbx_strand_id
1 'polypeptide(L)'
;MSFLSDDSRAWLARVAELDAAAAASPQSPPAPLDRIRAVRMLAAELEKDAATLHAVREARASGITWEDIANAAGLGAAAAKWRWHGTDAEIAERHEAGRKRSARPSSVPTDLPGVSVSEAAKQLGVSAQAIYLRISRGLLRAETVTLPDGRTYKRVFPDE
;
A
#
# COMPACT_ATOMS: atom_id res chain seq x y z
N MET A 1 25.75 17.25 11.27
CA MET A 1 25.62 15.96 10.57
C MET A 1 24.35 16.02 9.73
N SER A 2 24.31 15.35 8.58
CA SER A 2 23.05 15.25 7.83
C SER A 2 22.17 14.19 8.48
N PHE A 3 20.86 14.43 8.46
CA PHE A 3 19.88 13.61 9.18
C PHE A 3 19.39 12.40 8.37
N LEU A 4 19.58 12.39 7.04
CA LEU A 4 19.20 11.29 6.16
C LEU A 4 20.28 10.20 6.15
N SER A 5 19.85 8.95 6.04
CA SER A 5 20.72 7.83 5.69
C SER A 5 21.42 8.05 4.33
N ASP A 6 22.49 7.30 4.09
CA ASP A 6 23.25 7.38 2.85
C ASP A 6 22.40 6.98 1.64
N ASP A 7 21.56 5.95 1.78
CA ASP A 7 20.67 5.47 0.72
C ASP A 7 19.59 6.51 0.35
N SER A 8 18.89 7.06 1.35
CA SER A 8 17.91 8.14 1.13
C SER A 8 18.55 9.35 0.45
N ARG A 9 19.79 9.68 0.85
CA ARG A 9 20.52 10.82 0.27
C ARG A 9 20.98 10.55 -1.16
N ALA A 10 21.46 9.35 -1.45
CA ALA A 10 21.84 8.96 -2.79
C ALA A 10 20.65 9.04 -3.75
N TRP A 11 19.47 8.56 -3.32
CA TRP A 11 18.26 8.67 -4.14
C TRP A 11 17.72 10.09 -4.24
N LEU A 12 17.85 10.90 -3.19
CA LEU A 12 17.49 12.32 -3.23
C LEU A 12 18.36 13.07 -4.25
N ALA A 13 19.68 12.84 -4.22
CA ALA A 13 20.61 13.39 -5.19
C ALA A 13 20.27 12.93 -6.62
N ARG A 14 19.94 11.63 -6.80
CA ARG A 14 19.57 11.10 -8.10
C ARG A 14 18.30 11.75 -8.67
N VAL A 15 17.29 12.00 -7.84
CA VAL A 15 16.08 12.71 -8.27
C VAL A 15 16.41 14.15 -8.67
N ALA A 16 17.22 14.85 -7.86
CA ALA A 16 17.63 16.22 -8.15
C ALA A 16 18.45 16.34 -9.45
N GLU A 17 19.36 15.39 -9.72
CA GLU A 17 20.12 15.33 -10.97
C GLU A 17 19.21 15.17 -12.19
N LEU A 18 18.24 14.26 -12.11
CA LEU A 18 17.30 14.02 -13.21
C LEU A 18 16.39 15.22 -13.45
N ASP A 19 15.94 15.89 -12.39
CA ASP A 19 15.13 17.10 -12.50
C ASP A 19 15.93 18.26 -13.13
N ALA A 20 17.17 18.47 -12.67
CA ALA A 20 18.07 19.47 -13.24
C ALA A 20 18.39 19.19 -14.72
N ALA A 21 18.63 17.93 -15.10
CA ALA A 21 18.85 17.54 -16.49
C ALA A 21 17.62 17.78 -17.36
N ALA A 22 16.41 17.53 -16.85
CA ALA A 22 15.16 17.81 -17.55
C ALA A 22 14.97 19.32 -17.79
N ALA A 23 15.31 20.15 -16.81
CA ALA A 23 15.25 21.60 -16.93
C ALA A 23 16.30 22.16 -17.89
N ALA A 24 17.51 21.61 -17.88
CA ALA A 24 18.63 22.06 -18.73
C ALA A 24 18.47 21.67 -20.20
N SER A 25 17.74 20.61 -20.52
CA SER A 25 17.52 20.14 -21.90
C SER A 25 16.06 19.74 -22.15
N PRO A 26 15.12 20.70 -22.24
CA PRO A 26 13.69 20.41 -22.37
C PRO A 26 13.33 19.58 -23.61
N GLN A 27 14.11 19.67 -24.68
CA GLN A 27 13.90 18.95 -25.94
C GLN A 27 14.43 17.51 -25.90
N SER A 28 15.24 17.16 -24.90
CA SER A 28 15.79 15.82 -24.69
C SER A 28 15.84 15.50 -23.19
N PRO A 29 14.68 15.43 -22.51
CA PRO A 29 14.64 15.17 -21.09
C PRO A 29 15.09 13.74 -20.78
N PRO A 30 15.50 13.45 -19.53
CA PRO A 30 15.77 12.09 -19.10
C PRO A 30 14.60 11.14 -19.36
N ALA A 31 14.93 9.89 -19.62
CA ALA A 31 13.95 8.88 -20.01
C ALA A 31 12.80 8.77 -18.98
N PRO A 32 11.53 8.68 -19.42
CA PRO A 32 10.38 8.62 -18.51
C PRO A 32 10.48 7.54 -17.43
N LEU A 33 10.99 6.35 -17.77
CA LEU A 33 11.13 5.24 -16.83
C LEU A 33 12.17 5.51 -15.73
N ASP A 34 13.24 6.25 -16.03
CA ASP A 34 14.26 6.60 -15.03
C ASP A 34 13.73 7.59 -14.01
N ARG A 35 12.91 8.54 -14.45
CA ARG A 35 12.20 9.48 -13.56
C ARG A 35 11.25 8.74 -12.61
N ILE A 36 10.44 7.83 -13.15
CA ILE A 36 9.52 7.01 -12.35
C ILE A 36 10.31 6.18 -11.33
N ARG A 37 11.38 5.51 -11.77
CA ARG A 37 12.19 4.67 -10.89
C ARG A 37 12.83 5.50 -9.77
N ALA A 38 13.45 6.64 -10.09
CA ALA A 38 14.11 7.47 -9.10
C ALA A 38 13.14 7.99 -8.03
N VAL A 39 11.97 8.48 -8.43
CA VAL A 39 10.94 8.95 -7.49
C VAL A 39 10.42 7.82 -6.60
N ARG A 40 10.15 6.64 -7.19
CA ARG A 40 9.66 5.48 -6.42
C ARG A 40 10.70 4.94 -5.44
N MET A 41 11.97 4.93 -5.83
CA MET A 41 13.06 4.49 -4.97
C MET A 41 13.32 5.49 -3.83
N LEU A 42 13.31 6.80 -4.11
CA LEU A 42 13.41 7.82 -3.06
C LEU A 42 12.29 7.67 -2.03
N ALA A 43 11.04 7.54 -2.48
CA ALA A 43 9.91 7.31 -1.58
C ALA A 43 10.08 6.06 -0.72
N ALA A 44 10.53 4.94 -1.32
CA ALA A 44 10.75 3.69 -0.60
C ALA A 44 11.88 3.77 0.42
N GLU A 45 12.97 4.50 0.15
CA GLU A 45 14.06 4.68 1.12
C GLU A 45 13.69 5.66 2.23
N LEU A 46 12.99 6.76 1.92
CA LEU A 46 12.48 7.68 2.94
C LEU A 46 11.47 7.01 3.90
N GLU A 47 10.69 6.05 3.41
CA GLU A 47 9.76 5.27 4.26
C GLU A 47 10.49 4.38 5.28
N LYS A 48 11.72 3.93 4.97
CA LYS A 48 12.54 3.09 5.85
C LYS A 48 13.49 3.91 6.74
N ASP A 49 13.76 5.16 6.36
CA ASP A 49 14.75 6.01 7.01
C ASP A 49 14.38 6.30 8.47
N ALA A 50 15.36 6.17 9.38
CA ALA A 50 15.19 6.47 10.79
C ALA A 50 15.11 7.99 11.08
N ALA A 51 15.45 8.84 10.10
CA ALA A 51 15.46 10.30 10.17
C ALA A 51 14.22 10.88 10.87
N THR A 52 13.02 10.48 10.44
CA THR A 52 11.77 11.00 10.99
C THR A 52 11.60 10.61 12.46
N LEU A 53 11.91 9.36 12.82
CA LEU A 53 11.78 8.91 14.20
C LEU A 53 12.82 9.58 15.11
N HIS A 54 14.04 9.78 14.63
CA HIS A 54 15.07 10.55 15.35
C HIS A 54 14.62 12.00 15.59
N ALA A 55 14.13 12.69 14.56
CA ALA A 55 13.63 14.06 14.69
C ALA A 55 12.45 14.15 15.67
N VAL A 56 11.52 13.19 15.66
CA VAL A 56 10.42 13.13 16.62
C VAL A 56 10.93 12.94 18.05
N ARG A 57 11.95 12.10 18.26
CA ARG A 57 12.56 11.88 19.58
C ARG A 57 13.28 13.13 20.09
N GLU A 58 14.05 13.80 19.24
CA GLU A 58 14.71 15.07 19.55
C GLU A 58 13.70 16.16 19.89
N ALA A 59 12.61 16.26 19.12
CA ALA A 59 11.52 17.19 19.38
C ALA A 59 10.87 16.92 20.75
N ARG A 60 10.58 15.66 21.06
CA ARG A 60 10.01 15.26 22.37
C ARG A 60 10.98 15.55 23.51
N ALA A 61 12.27 15.29 23.34
CA ALA A 61 13.29 15.61 24.34
C ALA A 61 13.44 17.12 24.58
N SER A 62 13.17 17.92 23.54
CA SER A 62 13.18 19.40 23.59
C SER A 62 11.87 20.00 24.11
N GLY A 63 10.91 19.17 24.56
CA GLY A 63 9.64 19.62 25.12
C GLY A 63 8.56 19.94 24.08
N ILE A 64 8.79 19.68 22.79
CA ILE A 64 7.78 19.89 21.75
C ILE A 64 6.60 18.95 21.96
N THR A 65 5.40 19.49 21.79
CA THR A 65 4.16 18.74 22.02
C THR A 65 3.89 17.76 20.89
N TRP A 66 3.06 16.74 21.16
CA TRP A 66 2.65 15.80 20.12
C TRP A 66 1.74 16.46 19.08
N GLU A 67 1.03 17.50 19.48
CA GLU A 67 0.16 18.30 18.65
C GLU A 67 0.98 19.07 17.60
N ASP A 68 2.09 19.70 18.01
CA ASP A 68 3.02 20.37 17.09
C ASP A 68 3.72 19.38 16.15
N ILE A 69 4.18 18.25 16.68
CA ILE A 69 4.81 17.18 15.88
C ILE A 69 3.82 16.63 14.84
N ALA A 70 2.56 16.41 15.23
CA ALA A 70 1.54 15.92 14.33
C ALA A 70 1.20 16.93 13.24
N ASN A 71 1.10 18.22 13.60
CA ASN A 71 0.90 19.30 12.64
C ASN A 71 2.04 19.37 11.61
N ALA A 72 3.30 19.34 12.06
CA ALA A 72 4.47 19.33 11.18
C ALA A 72 4.51 18.12 10.24
N ALA A 73 3.96 16.98 10.68
CA ALA A 73 3.87 15.75 9.90
C ALA A 73 2.62 15.64 9.01
N GLY A 74 1.68 16.59 9.09
CA GLY A 74 0.38 16.49 8.40
C GLY A 74 -0.49 15.34 8.90
N LEU A 75 -0.38 14.98 10.19
CA LEU A 75 -1.11 13.89 10.83
C LEU A 75 -2.03 14.41 11.94
N GLY A 76 -3.02 13.61 12.34
CA GLY A 76 -3.71 13.82 13.61
C GLY A 76 -2.83 13.44 14.81
N ALA A 77 -2.96 14.14 15.94
CA ALA A 77 -2.15 13.90 17.15
C ALA A 77 -2.18 12.45 17.65
N ALA A 78 -3.34 11.81 17.60
CA ALA A 78 -3.49 10.39 17.95
C ALA A 78 -2.71 9.47 16.99
N ALA A 79 -2.70 9.78 15.68
CA ALA A 79 -1.97 9.01 14.68
C ALA A 79 -0.45 9.19 14.85
N ALA A 80 0.03 10.40 15.12
CA ALA A 80 1.43 10.67 15.41
C ALA A 80 1.90 9.91 16.67
N LYS A 81 1.14 9.99 17.78
CA LYS A 81 1.40 9.21 19.00
C LYS A 81 1.42 7.71 18.69
N TRP A 82 0.41 7.19 17.99
CA TRP A 82 0.35 5.78 17.62
C TRP A 82 1.53 5.34 16.75
N ARG A 83 2.06 6.23 15.89
CA ARG A 83 3.16 5.88 14.98
C ARG A 83 4.53 5.90 15.67
N TRP A 84 4.77 6.86 16.56
CA TRP A 84 6.13 7.15 17.05
C TRP A 84 6.31 7.13 18.57
N HIS A 85 5.24 6.95 19.35
CA HIS A 85 5.38 6.81 20.80
C HIS A 85 5.91 5.42 21.16
N GLY A 86 6.80 5.39 22.15
CA GLY A 86 7.42 4.18 22.69
C GLY A 86 8.85 3.93 22.21
N THR A 87 9.37 2.79 22.61
CA THR A 87 10.67 2.24 22.20
C THR A 87 10.64 1.72 20.76
N ASP A 88 11.82 1.50 20.17
CA ASP A 88 11.91 0.89 18.83
C ASP A 88 11.25 -0.50 18.77
N ALA A 89 11.37 -1.29 19.84
CA ALA A 89 10.75 -2.61 19.95
C ALA A 89 9.21 -2.51 19.93
N GLU A 90 8.63 -1.60 20.71
CA GLU A 90 7.18 -1.39 20.76
C GLU A 90 6.63 -0.87 19.42
N ILE A 91 7.37 0.00 18.75
CA ILE A 91 6.99 0.52 17.42
C ILE A 91 7.06 -0.61 16.38
N ALA A 92 8.13 -1.41 16.38
CA ALA A 92 8.30 -2.53 15.48
C ALA A 92 7.21 -3.60 15.67
N GLU A 93 6.89 -3.94 16.93
CA GLU A 93 5.83 -4.88 17.27
C GLU A 93 4.46 -4.39 16.77
N ARG A 94 4.16 -3.09 16.96
CA ARG A 94 2.93 -2.47 16.48
C ARG A 94 2.79 -2.55 14.96
N HIS A 95 3.89 -2.30 14.22
CA HIS A 95 3.91 -2.43 12.77
C HIS A 95 3.74 -3.89 12.32
N GLU A 96 4.37 -4.84 13.01
CA GLU A 96 4.22 -6.27 12.74
C GLU A 96 2.79 -6.77 13.00
N ALA A 97 2.17 -6.35 14.09
CA ALA A 97 0.76 -6.63 14.38
C ALA A 97 -0.18 -6.05 13.30
N GLY A 98 0.15 -4.86 12.77
CA GLY A 98 -0.52 -4.28 11.61
C GLY A 98 -0.42 -5.17 10.36
N ARG A 99 0.79 -5.61 10.01
CA ARG A 99 1.03 -6.52 8.87
C ARG A 99 0.27 -7.83 9.02
N LYS A 100 0.31 -8.46 10.20
CA LYS A 100 -0.44 -9.70 10.49
C LYS A 100 -1.94 -9.55 10.29
N ARG A 101 -2.53 -8.40 10.65
CA ARG A 101 -3.95 -8.10 10.39
C ARG A 101 -4.25 -7.97 8.90
N SER A 102 -3.36 -7.32 8.13
CA SER A 102 -3.51 -7.15 6.68
C SER A 102 -3.30 -8.46 5.90
N ALA A 103 -2.48 -9.37 6.43
CA ALA A 103 -2.16 -10.65 5.80
C ALA A 103 -3.16 -11.77 6.15
N ARG A 104 -4.17 -11.48 6.98
CA ARG A 104 -5.19 -12.48 7.33
C ARG A 104 -5.92 -12.90 6.05
N PRO A 105 -6.01 -14.21 5.75
CA PRO A 105 -6.80 -14.71 4.62
C PRO A 105 -8.20 -14.13 4.71
N SER A 106 -8.75 -13.74 3.55
CA SER A 106 -10.10 -13.21 3.46
C SER A 106 -11.08 -14.14 4.19
N SER A 107 -11.99 -13.60 4.99
CA SER A 107 -13.03 -14.37 5.69
C SER A 107 -14.13 -14.91 4.75
N VAL A 108 -13.80 -15.01 3.46
CA VAL A 108 -14.65 -15.62 2.44
C VAL A 108 -14.73 -17.10 2.78
N PRO A 109 -15.94 -17.63 3.06
CA PRO A 109 -16.07 -19.05 3.33
C PRO A 109 -15.66 -19.85 2.09
N THR A 110 -14.82 -20.85 2.29
CA THR A 110 -14.32 -21.75 1.24
C THR A 110 -15.34 -22.81 0.85
N ASP A 111 -16.32 -23.06 1.72
CA ASP A 111 -17.23 -24.22 1.61
C ASP A 111 -18.54 -23.86 0.87
N LEU A 112 -18.52 -22.76 0.11
CA LEU A 112 -19.67 -22.33 -0.68
C LEU A 112 -19.72 -23.10 -2.01
N PRO A 113 -20.92 -23.55 -2.46
CA PRO A 113 -21.06 -24.28 -3.72
C PRO A 113 -20.61 -23.43 -4.91
N GLY A 114 -20.13 -24.07 -5.99
CA GLY A 114 -19.57 -23.40 -7.16
C GLY A 114 -18.22 -22.72 -6.86
N VAL A 115 -17.80 -21.78 -7.71
CA VAL A 115 -16.58 -20.97 -7.55
C VAL A 115 -16.91 -19.48 -7.62
N SER A 116 -16.04 -18.59 -7.14
CA SER A 116 -16.23 -17.15 -7.33
C SER A 116 -16.05 -16.74 -8.80
N VAL A 117 -16.54 -15.56 -9.17
CA VAL A 117 -16.38 -15.02 -10.54
C VAL A 117 -14.90 -14.93 -10.95
N SER A 118 -14.02 -14.56 -10.03
CA SER A 118 -12.58 -14.45 -10.30
C SER A 118 -11.92 -15.83 -10.46
N GLU A 119 -12.37 -16.83 -9.70
CA GLU A 119 -11.91 -18.22 -9.87
C GLU A 119 -12.39 -18.80 -11.20
N ALA A 120 -13.66 -18.61 -11.57
CA ALA A 120 -14.19 -19.02 -12.87
C ALA A 120 -13.44 -18.34 -14.03
N ALA A 121 -13.13 -17.05 -13.89
CA ALA A 121 -12.35 -16.30 -14.87
C ALA A 121 -10.95 -16.91 -15.08
N LYS A 122 -10.27 -17.30 -13.99
CA LYS A 122 -8.97 -17.98 -14.04
C LYS A 122 -9.08 -19.36 -14.69
N GLN A 123 -10.06 -20.16 -14.30
CA GLN A 123 -10.26 -21.51 -14.85
C GLN A 123 -10.54 -21.47 -16.36
N LEU A 124 -11.36 -20.51 -16.81
CA LEU A 124 -11.76 -20.37 -18.21
C LEU A 124 -10.82 -19.51 -19.05
N GLY A 125 -9.74 -18.97 -18.46
CA GLY A 125 -8.75 -18.14 -19.17
C GLY A 125 -9.32 -16.83 -19.72
N VAL A 126 -10.31 -16.23 -19.06
CA VAL A 126 -10.99 -15.00 -19.50
C VAL A 126 -11.02 -13.93 -18.41
N SER A 127 -11.45 -12.71 -18.75
CA SER A 127 -11.66 -11.65 -17.76
C SER A 127 -12.93 -11.90 -16.92
N ALA A 128 -12.95 -11.35 -15.70
CA ALA A 128 -14.16 -11.38 -14.85
C ALA A 128 -15.38 -10.76 -15.55
N GLN A 129 -15.17 -9.71 -16.36
CA GLN A 129 -16.23 -9.07 -17.15
C GLN A 129 -16.83 -10.05 -18.17
N ALA A 130 -16.00 -10.89 -18.80
CA ALA A 130 -16.48 -11.92 -19.72
C ALA A 130 -17.35 -12.97 -19.01
N ILE A 131 -17.03 -13.32 -17.76
CA ILE A 131 -17.87 -14.22 -16.94
C ILE A 131 -19.24 -13.58 -16.68
N TYR A 132 -19.29 -12.31 -16.24
CA TYR A 132 -20.56 -11.60 -16.06
C TYR A 132 -21.40 -11.57 -17.33
N LEU A 133 -20.78 -11.33 -18.49
CA LEU A 133 -21.47 -11.31 -19.78
C LEU A 133 -22.01 -12.69 -20.18
N ARG A 134 -21.25 -13.77 -19.92
CA ARG A 134 -21.70 -15.15 -20.16
C ARG A 134 -22.90 -15.49 -19.27
N ILE A 135 -22.87 -15.10 -18.00
CA ILE A 135 -23.99 -15.27 -17.07
C ILE A 135 -25.23 -14.52 -17.57
N SER A 136 -25.11 -13.24 -17.95
CA SER A 136 -26.26 -12.46 -18.44
C SER A 136 -26.84 -13.00 -19.75
N ARG A 137 -26.03 -13.72 -20.54
CA ARG A 137 -26.45 -14.38 -21.79
C ARG A 137 -26.99 -15.79 -21.57
N GLY A 138 -27.05 -16.28 -20.33
CA GLY A 138 -27.48 -17.64 -20.01
C GLY A 138 -26.48 -18.73 -20.42
N LEU A 139 -25.23 -18.36 -20.71
CA LEU A 139 -24.16 -19.28 -21.13
C LEU A 139 -23.37 -19.85 -19.94
N LEU A 140 -23.57 -19.31 -18.74
CA LEU A 140 -22.99 -19.81 -17.50
C LEU A 140 -24.03 -19.69 -16.39
N ARG A 141 -24.22 -20.76 -15.62
CA ARG A 141 -25.05 -20.74 -14.42
C ARG A 141 -24.34 -19.97 -13.31
N ALA A 142 -25.07 -19.12 -12.62
CA ALA A 142 -24.61 -18.50 -11.39
C ALA A 142 -25.75 -18.35 -10.39
N GLU A 143 -25.41 -18.53 -9.12
CA GLU A 143 -26.32 -18.40 -7.99
C GLU A 143 -25.79 -17.38 -7.00
N THR A 144 -26.71 -16.78 -6.25
CA THR A 144 -26.34 -15.92 -5.11
C THR A 144 -26.61 -16.69 -3.84
N VAL A 145 -25.55 -16.98 -3.10
CA VAL A 145 -25.64 -17.65 -1.79
C VAL A 145 -25.61 -16.59 -0.71
N THR A 146 -26.61 -16.62 0.17
CA THR A 146 -26.70 -15.75 1.35
C THR A 146 -26.32 -16.55 2.59
N LEU A 147 -25.33 -16.07 3.34
CA LEU A 147 -24.92 -16.66 4.61
C LEU A 147 -25.88 -16.29 5.74
N PRO A 148 -25.88 -17.03 6.87
CA PRO A 148 -26.66 -16.68 8.07
C PRO A 148 -26.36 -15.29 8.65
N ASP A 149 -25.16 -14.75 8.39
CA ASP A 149 -24.74 -13.40 8.81
C ASP A 149 -25.18 -12.30 7.83
N GLY A 150 -25.93 -12.64 6.78
CA GLY A 150 -26.47 -11.70 5.79
C GLY A 150 -25.52 -11.36 4.64
N ARG A 151 -24.26 -11.85 4.64
CA ARG A 151 -23.35 -11.65 3.51
C ARG A 151 -23.82 -12.45 2.30
N THR A 152 -23.74 -11.85 1.12
CA THR A 152 -24.11 -12.50 -0.15
C THR A 152 -22.90 -12.71 -1.05
N TYR A 153 -22.86 -13.86 -1.71
CA TYR A 153 -21.76 -14.26 -2.58
C TYR A 153 -22.30 -14.76 -3.92
N LYS A 154 -21.76 -14.26 -5.02
CA LYS A 154 -22.05 -14.78 -6.36
C LYS A 154 -21.18 -16.00 -6.64
N ARG A 155 -21.80 -17.13 -6.91
CA ARG A 155 -21.16 -18.41 -7.20
C ARG A 155 -21.45 -18.84 -8.62
N VAL A 156 -20.42 -19.18 -9.36
CA VAL A 156 -20.45 -19.57 -10.78
C VAL A 156 -20.18 -21.07 -10.86
N PHE A 157 -20.84 -21.76 -11.79
CA PHE A 157 -20.71 -23.19 -12.03
C PHE A 157 -20.19 -23.39 -13.46
N PRO A 158 -18.86 -23.52 -13.67
CA PRO A 158 -18.24 -23.58 -15.00
C PRO A 158 -18.28 -24.97 -15.67
N ASP A 159 -18.49 -26.02 -14.88
CA ASP A 159 -18.36 -27.43 -15.29
C ASP A 159 -19.71 -28.15 -15.50
N GLU A 160 -20.83 -27.42 -15.44
CA GLU A 160 -22.15 -27.87 -15.90
C GLU A 160 -22.40 -27.38 -17.33
#